data_AF-A0A936W385-F1
#
_entry.id   AF-A0A936W385-F1
#
_cell.length_a   1.000
_cell.length_b   1.000
_cell.length_c   1.000
_cell.angle_alpha   90.00
_cell.angle_beta   90.00
_cell.angle_gamma   90.00
#
_symmetry.space_group_name_H-M   'P 1'
#
loop_
_entity.id
_entity.type
_entity.pdbx_description
1 polymer ?
#
loop_
_entity_poly.entity_id
_entity_poly.type
_entity_poly.pdbx_seq_one_letter_code
_entity_poly.pdbx_strand_id
1 'polypeptide(L)'
;MKSLYIILFLLTITLEVFCQGTSLLQEIKQDSAISLYLTQDWKQIEKHKKDKAYQSANVRMITTDKDTITIPAKVRTRGNMRLQICSLPPLKVKFEKSDLAAHQLSPLNELDLVQPCHAADQYYQYILKEYLAYKLWELVSPAYFRTQLVKIHYANQDGTDAHDPSYGFLVENTEELVERLGGRRNKTPVISNNAVDKQPMLRVALFEFMIGNTDWFIQNRHNLEFVVIPGHPLLVPVPYDFDYSALVGATYAAHHESLGLTSINSRYYQGWCFTEAEVDKELDIFRAQKENILAMPYRIQGLSQKSADQAREFLAAFFEIIENPRKLDNQIISHCDMWPVKN
;
A
#
# COMPACT_ATOMS: atom_id res chain seq x y z
N MET A 1 -24.40 19.76 -71.39
CA MET A 1 -24.14 19.75 -69.93
C MET A 1 -23.84 18.31 -69.51
N LYS A 2 -22.56 17.97 -69.30
CA LYS A 2 -22.15 16.64 -68.82
C LYS A 2 -21.84 16.77 -67.33
N SER A 3 -22.67 16.16 -66.48
CA SER A 3 -22.47 16.17 -65.03
C SER A 3 -21.36 15.19 -64.64
N LEU A 4 -20.34 15.73 -63.98
CA LEU A 4 -19.19 15.02 -63.43
C LEU A 4 -19.56 14.52 -62.03
N TYR A 5 -19.65 13.20 -61.82
CA TYR A 5 -19.83 12.61 -60.50
C TYR A 5 -18.46 12.49 -59.82
N ILE A 6 -18.22 13.29 -58.78
CA ILE A 6 -17.08 13.16 -57.88
C ILE A 6 -17.44 12.10 -56.83
N ILE A 7 -16.74 10.96 -56.86
CA ILE A 7 -16.84 9.92 -55.83
C ILE A 7 -15.92 10.33 -54.68
N LEU A 8 -16.53 10.69 -53.54
CA LEU A 8 -15.82 11.00 -52.30
C LEU A 8 -15.46 9.69 -51.59
N PHE A 9 -14.17 9.32 -51.58
CA PHE A 9 -13.67 8.16 -50.85
C PHE A 9 -13.54 8.53 -49.37
N LEU A 10 -14.49 8.08 -48.54
CA LEU A 10 -14.42 8.20 -47.08
C LEU A 10 -13.38 7.19 -46.56
N LEU A 11 -12.19 7.69 -46.22
CA LEU A 11 -11.16 6.92 -45.53
C LEU A 11 -11.60 6.75 -44.07
N THR A 12 -12.20 5.61 -43.73
CA THR A 12 -12.46 5.25 -42.33
C THR A 12 -11.14 4.90 -41.67
N ILE A 13 -10.56 5.84 -40.94
CA ILE A 13 -9.46 5.56 -40.00
C ILE A 13 -10.08 4.76 -38.85
N THR A 14 -9.88 3.44 -38.87
CA THR A 14 -10.11 2.60 -37.70
C THR A 14 -9.04 2.97 -36.68
N LEU A 15 -9.39 3.82 -35.72
CA LEU A 15 -8.65 3.90 -34.46
C LEU A 15 -8.80 2.53 -33.81
N GLU A 16 -7.78 1.69 -33.94
CA GLU A 16 -7.62 0.56 -33.04
C GLU A 16 -7.46 1.14 -31.64
N VAL A 17 -8.57 1.18 -30.90
CA VAL A 17 -8.54 1.32 -29.46
C VAL A 17 -7.84 0.05 -28.97
N PHE A 18 -6.52 0.14 -28.79
CA PHE A 18 -5.80 -0.83 -27.97
C PHE A 18 -6.46 -0.76 -26.59
N CYS A 19 -7.37 -1.70 -26.33
CA CYS A 19 -7.81 -1.97 -24.98
C CYS A 19 -6.54 -2.31 -24.21
N GLN A 20 -6.08 -1.40 -23.34
CA GLN A 20 -4.99 -1.73 -22.44
C GLN A 20 -5.47 -2.92 -21.62
N GLY A 21 -4.79 -4.07 -21.77
CA GLY A 21 -5.12 -5.26 -20.99
C GLY A 21 -5.14 -4.94 -19.50
N THR A 22 -5.91 -5.69 -18.73
CA THR A 22 -5.96 -5.54 -17.27
C THR A 22 -4.55 -5.71 -16.66
N SER A 23 -4.21 -4.97 -15.59
CA SER A 23 -2.95 -5.21 -14.88
C SER A 23 -2.97 -6.56 -14.17
N LEU A 24 -1.79 -7.15 -13.95
CA LEU A 24 -1.72 -8.45 -13.26
C LEU A 24 -2.38 -8.42 -11.87
N LEU A 25 -2.16 -7.35 -11.10
CA LEU A 25 -2.76 -7.23 -9.77
C LEU A 25 -4.27 -7.09 -9.84
N GLN A 26 -4.81 -6.39 -10.85
CA GLN A 26 -6.24 -6.28 -11.04
C GLN A 26 -6.87 -7.60 -11.48
N GLU A 27 -6.19 -8.36 -12.34
CA GLU A 27 -6.64 -9.68 -12.81
C GLU A 27 -6.79 -10.67 -11.66
N ILE A 28 -5.86 -10.66 -10.70
CA ILE A 28 -5.87 -11.59 -9.56
C ILE A 28 -6.63 -11.05 -8.33
N LYS A 29 -7.24 -9.86 -8.43
CA LYS A 29 -7.83 -9.19 -7.27
C LYS A 29 -9.09 -9.93 -6.81
N GLN A 30 -9.10 -10.31 -5.53
CA GLN A 30 -10.26 -10.90 -4.85
C GLN A 30 -10.22 -10.61 -3.34
N ASP A 31 -11.31 -10.89 -2.62
CA ASP A 31 -11.40 -10.60 -1.18
C ASP A 31 -10.64 -11.61 -0.32
N SER A 32 -10.59 -12.87 -0.75
CA SER A 32 -9.89 -13.95 -0.07
C SER A 32 -8.41 -14.01 -0.46
N ALA A 33 -7.59 -14.68 0.37
CA ALA A 33 -6.20 -14.91 0.01
C ALA A 33 -6.09 -15.84 -1.20
N ILE A 34 -5.18 -15.51 -2.13
CA ILE A 34 -4.78 -16.41 -3.23
C ILE A 34 -3.55 -17.23 -2.82
N SER A 35 -3.35 -18.40 -3.41
CA SER A 35 -2.08 -19.13 -3.25
C SER A 35 -1.04 -18.60 -4.23
N LEU A 36 0.13 -18.20 -3.72
CA LEU A 36 1.28 -17.75 -4.51
C LEU A 36 2.46 -18.69 -4.25
N TYR A 37 2.92 -19.38 -5.28
CA TYR A 37 4.14 -20.19 -5.22
C TYR A 37 5.28 -19.39 -5.81
N LEU A 38 6.33 -19.18 -5.02
CA LEU A 38 7.53 -18.44 -5.41
C LEU A 38 8.72 -19.39 -5.41
N THR A 39 9.15 -19.77 -6.62
CA THR A 39 10.30 -20.63 -6.83
C THR A 39 11.52 -19.81 -7.22
N GLN A 40 12.60 -19.87 -6.43
CA GLN A 40 13.85 -19.16 -6.70
C GLN A 40 15.03 -19.76 -5.91
N ASP A 41 16.24 -19.21 -6.08
CA ASP A 41 17.39 -19.50 -5.20
C ASP A 41 17.30 -18.65 -3.91
N TRP A 42 16.59 -19.17 -2.91
CA TRP A 42 16.40 -18.51 -1.61
C TRP A 42 17.70 -18.31 -0.85
N LYS A 43 18.63 -19.28 -0.95
CA LYS A 43 19.94 -19.18 -0.30
C LYS A 43 20.75 -18.02 -0.87
N GLN A 44 20.71 -17.82 -2.19
CA GLN A 44 21.41 -16.71 -2.83
C GLN A 44 20.81 -15.37 -2.39
N ILE A 45 19.48 -15.21 -2.45
CA ILE A 45 18.83 -13.91 -2.22
C ILE A 45 18.99 -13.46 -0.77
N GLU A 46 18.98 -14.39 0.18
CA GLU A 46 19.14 -14.12 1.60
C GLU A 46 20.59 -13.79 1.95
N LYS A 47 21.53 -14.55 1.40
CA LYS A 47 22.97 -14.31 1.62
C LYS A 47 23.42 -12.97 1.06
N HIS A 48 22.89 -12.58 -0.11
CA HIS A 48 23.27 -11.34 -0.82
C HIS A 48 22.17 -10.28 -0.74
N LYS A 49 21.31 -10.33 0.29
CA LYS A 49 20.13 -9.45 0.41
C LYS A 49 20.46 -7.97 0.27
N LYS A 50 21.65 -7.53 0.67
CA LYS A 50 22.06 -6.12 0.61
C LYS A 50 22.38 -5.63 -0.80
N ASP A 51 22.65 -6.53 -1.74
CA ASP A 51 23.05 -6.18 -3.12
C ASP A 51 21.86 -5.65 -3.92
N LYS A 52 20.63 -5.98 -3.51
CA LYS A 52 19.38 -5.63 -4.22
C LYS A 52 19.42 -6.01 -5.71
N ALA A 53 20.21 -7.04 -6.05
CA ALA A 53 20.34 -7.54 -7.41
C ALA A 53 19.11 -8.39 -7.78
N TYR A 54 18.67 -8.27 -9.03
CA TYR A 54 17.63 -9.14 -9.55
C TYR A 54 18.19 -10.54 -9.84
N GLN A 55 17.45 -11.56 -9.43
CA GLN A 55 17.66 -12.95 -9.80
C GLN A 55 16.40 -13.55 -10.43
N SER A 56 16.55 -14.62 -11.19
CA SER A 56 15.43 -15.33 -11.80
C SER A 56 14.55 -16.01 -10.74
N ALA A 57 13.24 -15.99 -10.99
CA ALA A 57 12.23 -16.67 -10.20
C ALA A 57 11.10 -17.17 -11.11
N ASN A 58 10.27 -18.05 -10.58
CA ASN A 58 8.98 -18.40 -11.17
C ASN A 58 7.87 -18.07 -10.17
N VAL A 59 6.83 -17.40 -10.65
CA VAL A 59 5.65 -17.07 -9.85
C VAL A 59 4.46 -17.80 -10.43
N ARG A 60 3.81 -18.60 -9.57
CA ARG A 60 2.57 -19.30 -9.90
C ARG A 60 1.48 -18.88 -8.92
N MET A 61 0.39 -18.32 -9.43
CA MET A 61 -0.75 -17.82 -8.66
C MET A 61 -1.99 -18.65 -8.96
N ILE A 62 -2.75 -18.99 -7.93
CA ILE A 62 -4.01 -19.72 -8.02
C ILE A 62 -5.11 -18.87 -7.40
N THR A 63 -6.09 -18.47 -8.22
CA THR A 63 -7.28 -17.70 -7.81
C THR A 63 -8.48 -18.64 -7.59
N THR A 64 -9.57 -18.15 -7.00
CA THR A 64 -10.77 -19.00 -6.77
C THR A 64 -11.62 -19.23 -8.01
N ASP A 65 -11.55 -18.32 -8.99
CA ASP A 65 -12.62 -18.19 -9.99
C ASP A 65 -12.23 -18.66 -11.40
N LYS A 66 -10.94 -18.87 -11.70
CA LYS A 66 -10.38 -19.61 -12.86
C LYS A 66 -8.86 -19.49 -12.88
N ASP A 67 -8.23 -20.62 -13.23
CA ASP A 67 -6.83 -20.76 -13.65
C ASP A 67 -5.69 -20.56 -12.64
N THR A 68 -4.59 -21.22 -13.01
CA THR A 68 -3.24 -21.03 -12.49
C THR A 68 -2.50 -20.07 -13.42
N ILE A 69 -2.21 -18.85 -12.98
CA ILE A 69 -1.34 -17.93 -13.74
C ILE A 69 0.10 -18.26 -13.39
N THR A 70 0.89 -18.69 -14.37
CA THR A 70 2.32 -18.97 -14.20
C THR A 70 3.13 -18.05 -15.10
N ILE A 71 3.98 -17.22 -14.50
CA ILE A 71 4.79 -16.24 -15.23
C ILE A 71 6.23 -16.30 -14.69
N PRO A 72 7.24 -16.48 -15.57
CA PRO A 72 8.63 -16.23 -15.21
C PRO A 72 8.79 -14.80 -14.68
N ALA A 73 9.61 -14.65 -13.65
CA ALA A 73 9.83 -13.37 -13.01
C ALA A 73 11.30 -13.17 -12.68
N LYS A 74 11.62 -11.95 -12.29
CA LYS A 74 12.82 -11.60 -11.58
C LYS A 74 12.43 -11.03 -10.23
N VAL A 75 13.17 -11.39 -9.21
CA VAL A 75 12.96 -10.87 -7.86
C VAL A 75 14.23 -10.27 -7.31
N ARG A 76 14.08 -9.25 -6.48
CA ARG A 76 15.17 -8.67 -5.69
C ARG A 76 14.63 -8.25 -4.34
N THR A 77 15.51 -8.11 -3.37
CA THR A 77 15.16 -7.48 -2.10
C THR A 77 14.86 -5.99 -2.27
N ARG A 78 14.03 -5.45 -1.37
CA ARG A 78 13.71 -4.01 -1.27
C ARG A 78 13.68 -3.55 0.18
N GLY A 79 13.51 -2.25 0.38
CA GLY A 79 13.51 -1.61 1.71
C GLY A 79 14.91 -1.25 2.21
N ASN A 80 14.96 -0.66 3.40
CA ASN A 80 16.17 -0.21 4.06
C ASN A 80 16.33 -0.89 5.42
N MET A 81 15.44 -0.64 6.38
CA MET A 81 15.57 -1.18 7.73
C MET A 81 15.32 -2.69 7.78
N ARG A 82 14.20 -3.16 7.22
CA ARG A 82 13.88 -4.59 7.10
C ARG A 82 15.00 -5.38 6.39
N LEU A 83 15.79 -4.74 5.54
CA LEU A 83 16.96 -5.37 4.91
C LEU A 83 18.08 -5.69 5.90
N GLN A 84 18.23 -4.87 6.94
CA GLN A 84 19.23 -5.06 7.99
C GLN A 84 18.77 -6.09 9.03
N ILE A 85 17.50 -6.01 9.45
CA ILE A 85 17.01 -6.77 10.62
C ILE A 85 16.31 -8.09 10.24
N CYS A 86 15.68 -8.20 9.08
CA CYS A 86 14.88 -9.38 8.72
C CYS A 86 15.72 -10.50 8.13
N SER A 87 15.34 -11.75 8.42
CA SER A 87 15.83 -12.92 7.68
C SER A 87 15.16 -13.01 6.31
N LEU A 88 13.88 -12.63 6.22
CA LEU A 88 13.09 -12.58 5.00
C LEU A 88 12.72 -11.11 4.69
N PRO A 89 13.56 -10.36 3.96
CA PRO A 89 13.25 -8.98 3.60
C PRO A 89 12.13 -8.93 2.56
N PRO A 90 11.35 -7.83 2.47
CA PRO A 90 10.39 -7.65 1.40
C PRO A 90 11.04 -7.77 0.02
N LEU A 91 10.28 -8.27 -0.95
CA LEU A 91 10.75 -8.48 -2.32
C LEU A 91 10.06 -7.51 -3.27
N LYS A 92 10.75 -7.13 -4.33
CA LYS A 92 10.14 -6.59 -5.54
C LYS A 92 10.13 -7.69 -6.59
N VAL A 93 8.96 -7.98 -7.14
CA VAL A 93 8.75 -8.92 -8.23
C VAL A 93 8.63 -8.14 -9.53
N LYS A 94 9.35 -8.56 -10.55
CA LYS A 94 9.37 -7.95 -11.87
C LYS A 94 9.12 -9.01 -12.94
N PHE A 95 8.13 -8.80 -13.79
CA PHE A 95 7.80 -9.67 -14.92
C PHE A 95 8.36 -9.09 -16.21
N GLU A 96 8.64 -9.96 -17.19
CA GLU A 96 8.94 -9.47 -18.54
C GLU A 96 7.64 -9.05 -19.24
N LYS A 97 7.67 -7.91 -19.95
CA LYS A 97 6.47 -7.36 -20.60
C LYS A 97 5.92 -8.29 -21.68
N SER A 98 6.78 -9.05 -22.35
CA SER A 98 6.39 -10.07 -23.33
C SER A 98 5.61 -11.22 -22.67
N ASP A 99 5.99 -11.62 -21.47
CA ASP A 99 5.34 -12.71 -20.75
C ASP A 99 3.96 -12.25 -20.26
N LEU A 100 3.83 -11.00 -19.80
CA LEU A 100 2.53 -10.40 -19.47
C LEU A 100 1.62 -10.31 -20.71
N ALA A 101 2.15 -9.90 -21.85
CA ALA A 101 1.39 -9.80 -23.09
C ALA A 101 0.87 -11.18 -23.56
N ALA A 102 1.60 -12.27 -23.31
CA ALA A 102 1.14 -13.63 -23.60
C ALA A 102 -0.09 -14.04 -22.78
N HIS A 103 -0.29 -13.40 -21.61
CA HIS A 103 -1.48 -13.53 -20.77
C HIS A 103 -2.53 -12.42 -21.04
N GLN A 104 -2.37 -11.62 -22.11
CA GLN A 104 -3.25 -10.47 -22.44
C GLN A 104 -3.29 -9.40 -21.34
N LEU A 105 -2.23 -9.29 -20.53
CA LEU A 105 -2.12 -8.33 -19.44
C LEU A 105 -1.42 -7.05 -19.88
N SER A 106 -1.66 -5.97 -19.12
CA SER A 106 -0.96 -4.69 -19.28
C SER A 106 0.56 -4.84 -19.18
N PRO A 107 1.35 -3.91 -19.74
CA PRO A 107 2.81 -3.90 -19.58
C PRO A 107 3.30 -3.43 -18.19
N LEU A 108 2.39 -3.14 -17.25
CA LEU A 108 2.71 -2.82 -15.85
C LEU A 108 3.25 -4.08 -15.18
N ASN A 109 4.55 -4.08 -14.89
CA ASN A 109 5.29 -5.32 -14.71
C ASN A 109 6.03 -5.45 -13.38
N GLU A 110 5.73 -4.59 -12.41
CA GLU A 110 6.35 -4.65 -11.09
C GLU A 110 5.27 -4.72 -10.01
N LEU A 111 5.48 -5.58 -9.01
CA LEU A 111 4.70 -5.64 -7.78
C LEU A 111 5.63 -5.72 -6.58
N ASP A 112 5.26 -5.08 -5.48
CA ASP A 112 5.97 -5.26 -4.22
C ASP A 112 5.32 -6.41 -3.44
N LEU A 113 6.12 -7.39 -3.01
CA LEU A 113 5.70 -8.51 -2.17
C LEU A 113 6.16 -8.26 -0.74
N VAL A 114 5.20 -7.97 0.14
CA VAL A 114 5.42 -7.79 1.56
C VAL A 114 5.23 -9.15 2.25
N GLN A 115 6.25 -9.58 2.97
CA GLN A 115 6.32 -10.89 3.60
C GLN A 115 6.86 -10.79 5.02
N PRO A 116 6.62 -11.81 5.88
CA PRO A 116 7.05 -11.78 7.27
C PRO A 116 8.57 -11.63 7.40
N CYS A 117 8.99 -10.75 8.31
CA CYS A 117 10.41 -10.47 8.57
C CYS A 117 11.17 -11.72 9.07
N HIS A 118 10.49 -12.56 9.85
CA HIS A 118 10.99 -13.83 10.39
C HIS A 118 9.90 -14.90 10.38
N ALA A 119 10.29 -16.17 10.37
CA ALA A 119 9.40 -17.32 10.47
C ALA A 119 8.94 -17.54 11.92
N ALA A 120 8.03 -16.69 12.38
CA ALA A 120 7.40 -16.83 13.69
C ALA A 120 5.99 -16.21 13.68
N ASP A 121 5.06 -16.81 14.42
CA ASP A 121 3.64 -16.45 14.43
C ASP A 121 3.39 -14.95 14.66
N GLN A 122 4.16 -14.32 15.55
CA GLN A 122 4.04 -12.89 15.83
C GLN A 122 4.30 -12.04 14.58
N TYR A 123 5.30 -12.40 13.76
CA TYR A 123 5.62 -11.69 12.52
C TYR A 123 4.56 -11.93 11.44
N TYR A 124 3.92 -13.11 11.43
CA TYR A 124 2.77 -13.36 10.55
C TYR A 124 1.60 -12.43 10.92
N GLN A 125 1.34 -12.25 12.21
CA GLN A 125 0.31 -11.33 12.68
C GLN A 125 0.65 -9.86 12.36
N TYR A 126 1.93 -9.46 12.40
CA TYR A 126 2.33 -8.10 12.00
C TYR A 126 2.02 -7.80 10.54
N ILE A 127 2.31 -8.74 9.64
CA ILE A 127 2.03 -8.58 8.21
C ILE A 127 0.53 -8.45 7.93
N LEU A 128 -0.29 -9.23 8.65
CA LEU A 128 -1.74 -9.15 8.51
C LEU A 128 -2.33 -7.85 9.09
N LYS A 129 -1.73 -7.29 10.14
CA LYS A 129 -2.08 -5.96 10.66
C LYS A 129 -1.62 -4.82 9.73
N GLU A 130 -0.48 -4.98 9.07
CA GLU A 130 -0.02 -4.02 8.04
C GLU A 130 -0.98 -4.04 6.84
N TYR A 131 -1.38 -5.25 6.39
CA TYR A 131 -2.41 -5.42 5.36
C TYR A 131 -3.75 -4.82 5.78
N LEU A 132 -4.16 -4.99 7.05
CA LEU A 132 -5.34 -4.33 7.61
C LEU A 132 -5.26 -2.81 7.45
N ALA A 133 -4.11 -2.18 7.72
CA ALA A 133 -3.95 -0.73 7.55
C ALA A 133 -4.22 -0.28 6.10
N TYR A 134 -3.71 -1.00 5.10
CA TYR A 134 -4.06 -0.74 3.69
C TYR A 134 -5.57 -0.82 3.44
N LYS A 135 -6.25 -1.84 3.99
CA LYS A 135 -7.70 -2.00 3.87
C LYS A 135 -8.51 -0.93 4.58
N LEU A 136 -8.00 -0.38 5.67
CA LEU A 136 -8.63 0.76 6.34
C LEU A 136 -8.48 2.05 5.53
N TRP A 137 -7.32 2.28 4.91
CA TRP A 137 -7.10 3.45 4.04
C TRP A 137 -8.03 3.43 2.82
N GLU A 138 -8.24 2.24 2.22
CA GLU A 138 -9.19 2.00 1.13
C GLU A 138 -10.63 2.48 1.44
N LEU A 139 -11.05 2.44 2.71
CA LEU A 139 -12.39 2.88 3.11
C LEU A 139 -12.58 4.40 3.13
N VAL A 140 -11.51 5.15 3.36
CA VAL A 140 -11.59 6.60 3.61
C VAL A 140 -11.04 7.44 2.46
N SER A 141 -10.23 6.85 1.57
CA SER A 141 -9.61 7.57 0.45
C SER A 141 -9.90 6.92 -0.91
N PRO A 142 -10.19 7.70 -1.97
CA PRO A 142 -10.23 7.18 -3.33
C PRO A 142 -8.82 6.97 -3.93
N ALA A 143 -7.79 7.60 -3.36
CA ALA A 143 -6.40 7.47 -3.78
C ALA A 143 -5.64 6.58 -2.77
N TYR A 144 -5.47 5.32 -3.12
CA TYR A 144 -4.84 4.29 -2.30
C TYR A 144 -4.06 3.31 -3.18
N PHE A 145 -3.05 2.63 -2.65
CA PHE A 145 -2.42 1.50 -3.35
C PHE A 145 -3.30 0.25 -3.24
N ARG A 146 -3.59 -0.41 -4.37
CA ARG A 146 -4.29 -1.70 -4.33
C ARG A 146 -3.41 -2.77 -3.67
N THR A 147 -4.05 -3.65 -2.90
CA THR A 147 -3.39 -4.77 -2.23
C THR A 147 -4.16 -6.09 -2.36
N GLN A 148 -3.43 -7.19 -2.51
CA GLN A 148 -3.97 -8.56 -2.58
C GLN A 148 -3.30 -9.46 -1.53
N LEU A 149 -4.09 -10.06 -0.65
CA LEU A 149 -3.59 -11.01 0.33
C LEU A 149 -3.18 -12.30 -0.39
N VAL A 150 -2.04 -12.86 0.00
CA VAL A 150 -1.49 -14.09 -0.58
C VAL A 150 -1.06 -15.05 0.52
N LYS A 151 -1.24 -16.35 0.30
CA LYS A 151 -0.53 -17.40 1.03
C LYS A 151 0.67 -17.82 0.20
N ILE A 152 1.86 -17.45 0.66
CA ILE A 152 3.13 -17.67 -0.03
C ILE A 152 3.62 -19.09 0.26
N HIS A 153 3.95 -19.83 -0.79
CA HIS A 153 4.64 -21.11 -0.75
C HIS A 153 6.05 -20.91 -1.29
N TYR A 154 7.06 -21.16 -0.45
CA TYR A 154 8.46 -20.87 -0.71
C TYR A 154 9.17 -22.11 -1.23
N ALA A 155 9.61 -22.12 -2.49
CA ALA A 155 10.28 -23.29 -3.08
C ALA A 155 11.68 -22.95 -3.62
N ASN A 156 12.62 -23.86 -3.44
CA ASN A 156 13.91 -23.87 -4.13
C ASN A 156 13.75 -24.36 -5.58
N GLN A 157 14.77 -24.13 -6.40
CA GLN A 157 14.76 -24.54 -7.82
C GLN A 157 14.66 -26.06 -8.03
N ASP A 158 15.06 -26.86 -7.04
CA ASP A 158 14.93 -28.32 -7.04
C ASP A 158 13.53 -28.80 -6.58
N GLY A 159 12.63 -27.88 -6.26
CA GLY A 159 11.27 -28.17 -5.81
C GLY A 159 11.14 -28.45 -4.31
N THR A 160 12.23 -28.42 -3.55
CA THR A 160 12.17 -28.53 -2.07
C THR A 160 11.63 -27.25 -1.45
N ASP A 161 10.95 -27.37 -0.31
CA ASP A 161 10.48 -26.21 0.45
C ASP A 161 11.68 -25.43 1.01
N ALA A 162 11.67 -24.10 0.81
CA ALA A 162 12.70 -23.21 1.32
C ALA A 162 12.34 -22.62 2.70
N HIS A 163 11.04 -22.38 2.92
CA HIS A 163 10.47 -21.87 4.17
C HIS A 163 9.04 -22.39 4.36
N ASP A 164 8.56 -22.35 5.60
CA ASP A 164 7.15 -22.64 5.89
C ASP A 164 6.22 -21.67 5.16
N PRO A 165 5.10 -22.15 4.59
CA PRO A 165 4.12 -21.28 3.96
C PRO A 165 3.54 -20.26 4.94
N SER A 166 3.49 -19.00 4.53
CA SER A 166 3.00 -17.91 5.38
C SER A 166 2.17 -16.89 4.61
N TYR A 167 1.39 -16.09 5.33
CA TYR A 167 0.67 -14.98 4.73
C TYR A 167 1.63 -13.84 4.39
N GLY A 168 1.41 -13.24 3.22
CA GLY A 168 1.97 -11.98 2.79
C GLY A 168 0.95 -11.22 1.96
N PHE A 169 1.35 -10.12 1.35
CA PHE A 169 0.48 -9.41 0.42
C PHE A 169 1.26 -8.73 -0.70
N LEU A 170 0.62 -8.64 -1.85
CA LEU A 170 1.10 -7.87 -3.00
C LEU A 170 0.61 -6.43 -2.87
N VAL A 171 1.47 -5.48 -3.22
CA VAL A 171 1.16 -4.04 -3.28
C VAL A 171 1.38 -3.55 -4.71
N GLU A 172 0.40 -2.79 -5.19
CA GLU A 172 0.43 -2.07 -6.47
C GLU A 172 1.69 -1.19 -6.58
N ASN A 173 2.29 -1.14 -7.76
CA ASN A 173 3.40 -0.24 -8.01
C ASN A 173 2.91 1.19 -8.29
N THR A 174 3.73 2.21 -7.98
CA THR A 174 3.44 3.62 -8.28
C THR A 174 3.04 3.86 -9.75
N GLU A 175 3.62 3.14 -10.71
CA GLU A 175 3.23 3.29 -12.13
C GLU A 175 1.77 2.90 -12.36
N GLU A 176 1.36 1.75 -11.83
CA GLU A 176 0.00 1.26 -11.91
C GLU A 176 -0.98 2.13 -11.11
N LEU A 177 -0.60 2.60 -9.92
CA LEU A 177 -1.37 3.56 -9.14
C LEU A 177 -1.66 4.83 -9.96
N VAL A 178 -0.61 5.41 -10.56
CA VAL A 178 -0.71 6.65 -11.34
C VAL A 178 -1.60 6.44 -12.56
N GLU A 179 -1.43 5.34 -13.28
CA GLU A 179 -2.24 5.01 -14.45
C GLU A 179 -3.71 4.82 -14.08
N ARG A 180 -4.00 4.04 -13.03
CA ARG A 180 -5.38 3.82 -12.54
C ARG A 180 -6.06 5.12 -12.12
N LEU A 181 -5.34 6.02 -11.45
CA LEU A 181 -5.90 7.30 -11.02
C LEU A 181 -6.00 8.34 -12.17
N GLY A 182 -5.66 7.96 -13.41
CA GLY A 182 -5.62 8.86 -14.56
C GLY A 182 -4.64 10.02 -14.36
N GLY A 183 -3.63 9.81 -13.52
CA GLY A 183 -2.75 10.85 -13.02
C GLY A 183 -1.39 10.90 -13.71
N ARG A 184 -0.51 11.72 -13.14
CA ARG A 184 0.91 11.79 -13.51
C ARG A 184 1.80 11.66 -12.28
N ARG A 185 2.93 10.98 -12.45
CA ARG A 185 3.91 10.79 -11.39
C ARG A 185 4.59 12.10 -11.04
N ASN A 186 4.74 12.39 -9.74
CA ASN A 186 5.61 13.44 -9.28
C ASN A 186 7.09 12.99 -9.26
N LYS A 187 7.92 13.73 -10.00
CA LYS A 187 9.38 13.49 -10.05
C LYS A 187 10.17 14.42 -9.13
N THR A 188 9.50 15.38 -8.48
CA THR A 188 10.17 16.31 -7.57
C THR A 188 10.65 15.54 -6.33
N PRO A 189 11.96 15.60 -6.00
CA PRO A 189 12.52 14.85 -4.88
C PRO A 189 12.14 15.46 -3.53
N VAL A 190 12.06 16.80 -3.46
CA VAL A 190 11.71 17.54 -2.24
C VAL A 190 10.38 18.24 -2.42
N ILE A 191 9.42 17.98 -1.53
CA ILE A 191 8.06 18.51 -1.62
C ILE A 191 7.92 19.73 -0.72
N SER A 192 7.50 20.85 -1.32
CA SER A 192 7.04 22.00 -0.56
C SER A 192 5.64 21.72 -0.01
N ASN A 193 5.39 22.10 1.24
CA ASN A 193 4.03 22.02 1.82
C ASN A 193 3.00 22.77 0.96
N ASN A 194 3.39 23.86 0.30
CA ASN A 194 2.50 24.64 -0.57
C ASN A 194 2.14 23.93 -1.90
N ALA A 195 2.85 22.86 -2.25
CA ALA A 195 2.60 22.09 -3.47
C ALA A 195 1.61 20.94 -3.24
N VAL A 196 1.16 20.70 -2.01
CA VAL A 196 0.32 19.56 -1.62
C VAL A 196 -1.12 20.03 -1.37
N ASP A 197 -2.08 19.24 -1.85
CA ASP A 197 -3.50 19.50 -1.66
C ASP A 197 -3.87 19.33 -0.18
N LYS A 198 -4.44 20.39 0.40
CA LYS A 198 -4.70 20.48 1.84
C LYS A 198 -5.72 19.47 2.33
N GLN A 199 -6.81 19.26 1.61
CA GLN A 199 -7.89 18.39 2.06
C GLN A 199 -7.46 16.90 2.07
N PRO A 200 -6.87 16.34 0.99
CA PRO A 200 -6.25 15.03 1.02
C PRO A 200 -5.15 14.89 2.08
N MET A 201 -4.35 15.93 2.32
CA MET A 201 -3.32 15.90 3.37
C MET A 201 -3.92 15.83 4.78
N LEU A 202 -5.02 16.55 5.06
CA LEU A 202 -5.75 16.42 6.32
C LEU A 202 -6.25 14.99 6.51
N ARG A 203 -6.81 14.37 5.45
CA ARG A 203 -7.25 12.97 5.50
C ARG A 203 -6.12 12.01 5.87
N VAL A 204 -4.96 12.17 5.23
CA VAL A 204 -3.77 11.37 5.55
C VAL A 204 -3.38 11.57 7.00
N ALA A 205 -3.28 12.81 7.49
CA ALA A 205 -2.89 13.07 8.87
C ALA A 205 -3.87 12.45 9.89
N LEU A 206 -5.17 12.52 9.64
CA LEU A 206 -6.20 11.89 10.48
C LEU A 206 -6.12 10.36 10.42
N PHE A 207 -5.84 9.78 9.25
CA PHE A 207 -5.67 8.34 9.10
C PHE A 207 -4.41 7.83 9.82
N GLU A 208 -3.27 8.49 9.63
CA GLU A 208 -2.02 8.15 10.30
C GLU A 208 -2.18 8.28 11.83
N PHE A 209 -2.92 9.29 12.30
CA PHE A 209 -3.30 9.40 13.71
C PHE A 209 -4.20 8.23 14.17
N MET A 210 -5.19 7.84 13.37
CA MET A 210 -6.09 6.71 13.69
C MET A 210 -5.31 5.43 13.92
N ILE A 211 -4.34 5.12 13.05
CA ILE A 211 -3.50 3.92 13.16
C ILE A 211 -2.29 4.10 14.08
N GLY A 212 -2.08 5.31 14.62
CA GLY A 212 -0.97 5.67 15.51
C GLY A 212 0.40 5.55 14.82
N ASN A 213 0.50 6.05 13.59
CA ASN A 213 1.72 6.06 12.81
C ASN A 213 2.31 7.48 12.74
N THR A 214 3.59 7.58 13.09
CA THR A 214 4.37 8.82 13.02
C THR A 214 5.53 8.72 12.01
N ASP A 215 5.72 7.56 11.39
CA ASP A 215 6.82 7.31 10.45
C ASP A 215 6.46 7.76 9.03
N TRP A 216 6.18 9.04 8.84
CA TRP A 216 5.87 9.63 7.54
C TRP A 216 6.33 11.10 7.49
N PHE A 217 6.71 11.60 6.31
CA PHE A 217 7.20 12.98 6.16
C PHE A 217 7.05 13.54 4.75
N ILE A 218 6.46 14.75 4.65
CA ILE A 218 6.12 15.37 3.36
C ILE A 218 7.38 15.70 2.56
N GLN A 219 8.31 16.46 3.13
CA GLN A 219 9.38 17.08 2.34
C GLN A 219 10.27 16.06 1.64
N ASN A 220 10.62 14.95 2.30
CA ASN A 220 11.45 13.89 1.73
C ASN A 220 10.63 12.68 1.23
N ARG A 221 9.29 12.79 1.20
CA ARG A 221 8.38 11.73 0.72
C ARG A 221 8.46 10.43 1.52
N HIS A 222 8.84 10.52 2.80
CA HIS A 222 8.94 9.34 3.66
C HIS A 222 7.54 8.75 3.85
N ASN A 223 7.35 7.52 3.39
CA ASN A 223 6.09 6.76 3.45
C ASN A 223 4.88 7.49 2.83
N LEU A 224 5.15 8.41 1.89
CA LEU A 224 4.15 9.14 1.11
C LEU A 224 4.52 9.14 -0.38
N GLU A 225 3.63 8.64 -1.21
CA GLU A 225 3.69 8.88 -2.66
C GLU A 225 2.91 10.15 -2.99
N PHE A 226 3.34 10.89 -4.01
CA PHE A 226 2.65 12.11 -4.44
C PHE A 226 2.28 11.99 -5.91
N VAL A 227 0.99 12.16 -6.19
CA VAL A 227 0.44 12.07 -7.55
C VAL A 227 -0.30 13.35 -7.90
N VAL A 228 -0.34 13.70 -9.18
CA VAL A 228 -1.30 14.71 -9.66
C VAL A 228 -2.39 13.96 -10.39
N ILE A 229 -3.63 14.11 -9.95
CA ILE A 229 -4.79 13.38 -10.47
C ILE A 229 -5.89 14.37 -10.90
N PRO A 230 -6.79 13.97 -11.82
CA PRO A 230 -7.88 14.84 -12.25
C PRO A 230 -8.73 15.36 -11.08
N GLY A 231 -9.17 16.61 -11.16
CA GLY A 231 -9.95 17.26 -10.10
C GLY A 231 -9.13 17.86 -8.95
N HIS A 232 -7.83 17.59 -8.87
CA HIS A 232 -6.94 18.14 -7.85
C HIS A 232 -5.90 19.08 -8.48
N PRO A 233 -5.86 20.37 -8.08
CA PRO A 233 -4.92 21.35 -8.64
C PRO A 233 -3.48 21.17 -8.12
N LEU A 234 -3.31 20.47 -7.00
CA LEU A 234 -2.04 20.26 -6.29
C LEU A 234 -1.73 18.75 -6.14
N LEU A 235 -0.58 18.44 -5.56
CA LEU A 235 -0.16 17.06 -5.30
C LEU A 235 -1.08 16.40 -4.27
N VAL A 236 -1.61 15.23 -4.62
CA VAL A 236 -2.37 14.37 -3.70
C VAL A 236 -1.40 13.39 -3.04
N PRO A 237 -1.28 13.40 -1.70
CA PRO A 237 -0.49 12.41 -0.97
C PRO A 237 -1.24 11.06 -0.91
N VAL A 238 -0.50 9.97 -1.07
CA VAL A 238 -0.98 8.59 -0.92
C VAL A 238 -0.03 7.88 0.04
N PRO A 239 -0.46 7.60 1.28
CA PRO A 239 0.37 6.97 2.29
C PRO A 239 0.55 5.47 2.01
N TYR A 240 1.69 4.93 2.42
CA TYR A 240 2.06 3.52 2.29
C TYR A 240 3.14 3.14 3.31
N ASP A 241 3.46 1.85 3.45
CA ASP A 241 4.45 1.34 4.43
C ASP A 241 4.01 1.60 5.89
N PHE A 242 2.95 0.90 6.31
CA PHE A 242 2.28 1.12 7.60
C PHE A 242 2.83 0.27 8.75
N ASP A 243 3.98 -0.38 8.57
CA ASP A 243 4.51 -1.33 9.54
C ASP A 243 4.98 -0.70 10.85
N TYR A 244 5.33 0.59 10.82
CA TYR A 244 5.71 1.39 11.99
C TYR A 244 4.53 1.88 12.84
N SER A 245 3.29 1.56 12.43
CA SER A 245 2.10 2.00 13.14
C SER A 245 1.89 1.28 14.47
N ALA A 246 1.32 1.99 15.45
CA ALA A 246 0.84 1.42 16.70
C ALA A 246 -0.19 0.30 16.48
N LEU A 247 -1.02 0.40 15.42
CA LEU A 247 -1.97 -0.64 15.03
C LEU A 247 -1.27 -1.98 14.76
N VAL A 248 -0.11 -1.96 14.08
CA VAL A 248 0.72 -3.14 13.85
C VAL A 248 1.39 -3.58 15.15
N GLY A 249 1.99 -2.64 15.89
CA GLY A 249 2.67 -2.90 17.16
C GLY A 249 3.90 -3.80 16.99
N ALA A 250 4.62 -3.61 15.88
CA ALA A 250 5.84 -4.35 15.58
C ALA A 250 6.92 -4.06 16.62
N THR A 251 7.59 -5.10 17.14
CA THR A 251 8.64 -4.96 18.16
C THR A 251 9.88 -4.19 17.70
N TYR A 252 10.07 -4.07 16.38
CA TYR A 252 11.14 -3.29 15.77
C TYR A 252 10.73 -1.84 15.45
N ALA A 253 9.44 -1.51 15.56
CA ALA A 253 8.96 -0.16 15.31
C ALA A 253 9.30 0.76 16.49
N ALA A 254 9.68 1.99 16.16
CA ALA A 254 10.03 3.01 17.14
C ALA A 254 9.62 4.38 16.61
N HIS A 255 9.19 5.26 17.51
CA HIS A 255 8.99 6.67 17.18
C HIS A 255 10.34 7.39 17.07
N HIS A 256 10.36 8.50 16.33
CA HIS A 256 11.51 9.38 16.34
C HIS A 256 11.67 10.03 17.73
N GLU A 257 12.88 10.05 18.28
CA GLU A 257 13.15 10.51 19.66
C GLU A 257 12.66 11.93 19.93
N SER A 258 12.69 12.80 18.91
CA SER A 258 12.22 14.19 19.03
C SER A 258 10.73 14.32 19.37
N LEU A 259 9.94 13.27 19.21
CA LEU A 259 8.50 13.27 19.54
C LEU A 259 8.25 13.08 21.04
N GLY A 260 9.26 12.65 21.81
CA GLY A 260 9.13 12.43 23.27
C GLY A 260 8.15 11.31 23.65
N LEU A 261 7.74 10.46 22.70
CA LEU A 261 6.82 9.35 22.92
C LEU A 261 7.56 8.18 23.55
N THR A 262 7.06 7.70 24.69
CA THR A 262 7.66 6.59 25.45
C THR A 262 7.05 5.22 25.14
N SER A 263 5.95 5.20 24.38
CA SER A 263 5.25 3.97 23.99
C SER A 263 4.95 3.99 22.50
N ILE A 264 5.24 2.87 21.82
CA ILE A 264 4.89 2.66 20.40
C ILE A 264 3.37 2.63 20.16
N ASN A 265 2.58 2.48 21.23
CA ASN A 265 1.12 2.43 21.16
C ASN A 265 0.48 3.83 21.24
N SER A 266 1.29 4.88 21.39
CA SER A 266 0.79 6.25 21.50
C SER A 266 0.35 6.80 20.15
N ARG A 267 -0.72 7.59 20.16
CA ARG A 267 -1.09 8.44 19.01
C ARG A 267 -0.44 9.79 19.14
N TYR A 268 -0.06 10.35 17.99
CA TYR A 268 0.50 11.69 17.90
C TYR A 268 0.06 12.31 16.59
N TYR A 269 -0.60 13.47 16.66
CA TYR A 269 -1.10 14.13 15.46
C TYR A 269 0.04 14.93 14.81
N GLN A 270 0.52 14.43 13.67
CA GLN A 270 1.60 15.04 12.89
C GLN A 270 1.05 15.75 11.64
N GLY A 271 -0.10 16.42 11.76
CA GLY A 271 -0.75 17.12 10.65
C GLY A 271 -0.54 18.63 10.69
N TRP A 272 -0.86 19.32 9.59
CA TRP A 272 -0.96 20.78 9.60
C TRP A 272 -2.13 21.25 10.46
N CYS A 273 -2.13 22.54 10.79
CA CYS A 273 -3.25 23.19 11.44
C CYS A 273 -4.38 23.47 10.45
N PHE A 274 -5.58 23.10 10.85
CA PHE A 274 -6.84 23.33 10.15
C PHE A 274 -7.85 23.90 11.13
N THR A 275 -8.87 24.59 10.61
CA THR A 275 -9.98 25.03 11.46
C THR A 275 -10.75 23.82 11.99
N GLU A 276 -11.39 23.95 13.16
CA GLU A 276 -12.24 22.89 13.72
C GLU A 276 -13.30 22.43 12.71
N ALA A 277 -13.91 23.36 11.97
CA ALA A 277 -14.90 23.04 10.94
C ALA A 277 -14.34 22.20 9.78
N GLU A 278 -13.09 22.44 9.37
CA GLU A 278 -12.43 21.63 8.34
C GLU A 278 -12.10 20.24 8.86
N VAL A 279 -11.59 20.13 10.10
CA VAL A 279 -11.30 18.84 10.76
C VAL A 279 -12.57 18.03 10.93
N ASP A 280 -13.64 18.64 11.45
CA ASP A 280 -14.91 17.97 11.71
C ASP A 280 -15.56 17.46 10.41
N LYS A 281 -15.55 18.27 9.36
CA LYS A 281 -16.02 17.87 8.03
C LYS A 281 -15.25 16.69 7.46
N GLU A 282 -13.93 16.65 7.63
CA GLU A 282 -13.12 15.53 7.13
C GLU A 282 -13.34 14.27 7.98
N LEU A 283 -13.55 14.42 9.29
CA LEU A 283 -13.88 13.33 10.21
C LEU A 283 -15.23 12.67 9.90
N ASP A 284 -16.17 13.35 9.25
CA ASP A 284 -17.43 12.73 8.83
C ASP A 284 -17.22 11.52 7.90
N ILE A 285 -16.15 11.52 7.10
CA ILE A 285 -15.78 10.36 6.27
C ILE A 285 -15.42 9.16 7.13
N PHE A 286 -14.66 9.39 8.21
CA PHE A 286 -14.28 8.35 9.16
C PHE A 286 -15.48 7.86 9.98
N ARG A 287 -16.32 8.79 10.46
CA ARG A 287 -17.56 8.47 11.20
C ARG A 287 -18.52 7.64 10.35
N ALA A 288 -18.68 7.98 9.07
CA ALA A 288 -19.49 7.20 8.14
C ALA A 288 -18.95 5.77 7.91
N GLN A 289 -17.64 5.56 8.07
CA GLN A 289 -16.98 4.26 7.94
C GLN A 289 -16.76 3.54 9.27
N LYS A 290 -17.22 4.09 10.41
CA LYS A 290 -16.94 3.56 11.77
C LYS A 290 -17.20 2.07 11.89
N GLU A 291 -18.39 1.62 11.53
CA GLU A 291 -18.76 0.20 11.62
C GLU A 291 -17.91 -0.70 10.70
N ASN A 292 -17.58 -0.23 9.49
CA ASN A 292 -16.71 -0.96 8.56
C ASN A 292 -15.28 -1.05 9.09
N ILE A 293 -14.75 0.03 9.63
CA ILE A 293 -13.40 0.10 10.24
C ILE A 293 -13.31 -0.85 11.43
N LEU A 294 -14.30 -0.86 12.32
CA LEU A 294 -14.31 -1.72 13.50
C LEU A 294 -14.57 -3.21 13.17
N ALA A 295 -15.23 -3.50 12.06
CA ALA A 295 -15.46 -4.86 11.58
C ALA A 295 -14.28 -5.43 10.77
N MET A 296 -13.47 -4.58 10.12
CA MET A 296 -12.40 -4.99 9.21
C MET A 296 -11.39 -5.98 9.82
N PRO A 297 -10.92 -5.84 11.09
CA PRO A 297 -9.98 -6.80 11.68
C PRO A 297 -10.46 -8.25 11.60
N TYR A 298 -11.77 -8.49 11.77
CA TYR A 298 -12.35 -9.84 11.73
C TYR A 298 -12.54 -10.40 10.32
N ARG A 299 -12.32 -9.57 9.28
CA ARG A 299 -12.40 -9.97 7.87
C ARG A 299 -11.04 -10.38 7.30
N ILE A 300 -9.95 -10.10 8.01
CA ILE A 300 -8.60 -10.41 7.54
C ILE A 300 -8.30 -11.90 7.77
N GLN A 301 -8.23 -12.66 6.68
CA GLN A 301 -7.92 -14.09 6.74
C GLN A 301 -6.54 -14.33 7.38
N GLY A 302 -6.50 -15.22 8.38
CA GLY A 302 -5.27 -15.56 9.12
C GLY A 302 -4.98 -14.65 10.32
N LEU A 303 -5.70 -13.53 10.48
CA LEU A 303 -5.56 -12.70 11.67
C LEU A 303 -6.22 -13.44 12.84
N SER A 304 -5.46 -13.70 13.90
CA SER A 304 -5.99 -14.42 15.07
C SER A 304 -7.07 -13.59 15.76
N GLN A 305 -8.01 -14.26 16.44
CA GLN A 305 -9.06 -13.59 17.22
C GLN A 305 -8.46 -12.56 18.19
N LYS A 306 -7.39 -12.93 18.91
CA LYS A 306 -6.66 -12.02 19.81
C LYS A 306 -6.13 -10.78 19.07
N SER A 307 -5.48 -10.95 17.93
CA SER A 307 -4.97 -9.83 17.13
C SER A 307 -6.08 -8.94 16.59
N ALA A 308 -7.21 -9.54 16.17
CA ALA A 308 -8.37 -8.82 15.68
C ALA A 308 -9.04 -7.99 16.79
N ASP A 309 -9.21 -8.57 17.99
CA ASP A 309 -9.76 -7.88 19.15
C ASP A 309 -8.87 -6.69 19.57
N GLN A 310 -7.55 -6.89 19.61
CA GLN A 310 -6.58 -5.82 19.89
C GLN A 310 -6.65 -4.69 18.86
N ALA A 311 -6.70 -5.03 17.56
CA ALA A 311 -6.82 -4.04 16.50
C ALA A 311 -8.15 -3.28 16.58
N ARG A 312 -9.26 -3.98 16.83
CA ARG A 312 -10.58 -3.36 17.02
C ARG A 312 -10.57 -2.40 18.21
N GLU A 313 -10.06 -2.83 19.37
CA GLU A 313 -9.98 -1.99 20.57
C GLU A 313 -9.15 -0.73 20.31
N PHE A 314 -8.00 -0.89 19.64
CA PHE A 314 -7.17 0.23 19.26
C PHE A 314 -7.94 1.21 18.35
N LEU A 315 -8.61 0.72 17.30
CA LEU A 315 -9.40 1.54 16.38
C LEU A 315 -10.61 2.20 17.07
N ALA A 316 -11.27 1.52 18.00
CA ALA A 316 -12.39 2.07 18.77
C ALA A 316 -11.97 3.29 19.59
N ALA A 317 -10.77 3.26 20.17
CA ALA A 317 -10.22 4.39 20.92
C ALA A 317 -10.02 5.65 20.05
N PHE A 318 -9.80 5.53 18.73
CA PHE A 318 -9.80 6.68 17.82
C PHE A 318 -11.19 7.34 17.75
N PHE A 319 -12.25 6.54 17.63
CA PHE A 319 -13.63 7.06 17.62
C PHE A 319 -14.00 7.74 18.94
N GLU A 320 -13.57 7.19 20.08
CA GLU A 320 -13.75 7.85 21.39
C GLU A 320 -13.04 9.21 21.49
N ILE A 321 -11.94 9.41 20.76
CA ILE A 321 -11.23 10.69 20.70
C ILE A 321 -12.02 11.69 19.86
N ILE A 322 -12.40 11.31 18.63
CA ILE A 322 -13.02 12.23 17.68
C ILE A 322 -14.50 12.54 17.97
N GLU A 323 -15.15 11.74 18.82
CA GLU A 323 -16.53 11.95 19.30
C GLU A 323 -16.59 12.69 20.65
N ASN A 324 -15.43 12.98 21.26
CA ASN A 324 -15.34 13.76 22.48
C ASN A 324 -14.69 15.11 22.17
N PRO A 325 -15.43 16.24 22.22
CA PRO A 325 -14.90 17.55 21.83
C PRO A 325 -13.62 17.94 22.55
N ARG A 326 -13.51 17.64 23.85
CA ARG A 326 -12.31 17.93 24.64
C ARG A 326 -11.13 17.07 24.22
N LYS A 327 -11.32 15.79 23.90
CA LYS A 327 -10.22 14.93 23.43
C LYS A 327 -9.80 15.32 22.02
N LEU A 328 -10.75 15.58 21.13
CA LEU A 328 -10.51 16.04 19.75
C LEU A 328 -9.67 17.33 19.74
N ASP A 329 -10.05 18.31 20.56
CA ASP A 329 -9.31 19.56 20.67
C ASP A 329 -7.87 19.32 21.16
N ASN A 330 -7.71 18.65 22.31
CA ASN A 330 -6.39 18.47 22.93
C ASN A 330 -5.43 17.57 22.13
N GLN A 331 -5.93 16.66 21.30
CA GLN A 331 -5.09 15.67 20.61
C GLN A 331 -4.91 15.93 19.11
N ILE A 332 -5.77 16.75 18.50
CA ILE A 332 -5.74 17.00 17.04
C ILE A 332 -5.77 18.50 16.76
N ILE A 333 -6.83 19.21 17.15
CA ILE A 333 -7.04 20.61 16.72
C ILE A 333 -5.97 21.54 17.30
N SER A 334 -5.77 21.48 18.61
CA SER A 334 -4.77 22.29 19.32
C SER A 334 -3.37 21.67 19.32
N HIS A 335 -3.19 20.48 18.71
CA HIS A 335 -1.94 19.72 18.70
C HIS A 335 -1.39 19.54 17.26
N CYS A 336 -1.50 20.58 16.43
CA CYS A 336 -1.10 20.57 15.02
C CYS A 336 0.26 21.25 14.77
N ASP A 337 0.78 21.09 13.55
CA ASP A 337 2.07 21.61 13.07
C ASP A 337 3.30 21.15 13.88
N MET A 338 3.15 20.00 14.52
CA MET A 338 4.17 19.39 15.38
C MET A 338 5.18 18.55 14.59
N TRP A 339 5.42 18.90 13.33
CA TRP A 339 6.37 18.22 12.46
C TRP A 339 7.77 18.35 13.07
N PRO A 340 8.40 17.25 13.51
CA PRO A 340 9.78 17.34 13.94
C PRO A 340 10.58 17.79 12.72
N VAL A 341 11.21 18.96 12.84
CA VAL A 341 12.20 19.39 11.87
C VAL A 341 13.29 18.33 11.91
N LYS A 342 13.35 17.47 10.88
CA LYS A 342 14.49 16.57 10.69
C LYS A 342 15.70 17.49 10.45
N ASN A 343 16.42 17.80 11.53
CA ASN A 343 17.73 18.46 11.45
C ASN A 343 18.71 17.57 10.71
#